data_AF-A0A358AER0-F1
#
_entry.id   AF-A0A358AER0-F1
#
_cell.length_a   1.000
_cell.length_b   1.000
_cell.length_c   1.000
_cell.angle_alpha   90.00
_cell.angle_beta   90.00
_cell.angle_gamma   90.00
#
_symmetry.space_group_name_H-M   'P 1'
#
loop_
_entity.id
_entity.type
_entity.pdbx_description
1 polymer ?
#
loop_
_entity_poly.entity_id
_entity_poly.type
_entity_poly.pdbx_seq_one_letter_code
_entity_poly.pdbx_strand_id
1 'polypeptide(L)'
;MKINKTLFSLFLFIFLLSHRGFAQDVKQLYSAAIREAESGNKDFAFMHCRELLENYPGSKYASDAAFAIGEYYFITANYESAAEALSNFINEYPDSKGLPFVLMYLLKVPQIYKNESLTEKLKNQIISLKRLSLLFQESKGYAYTSPLGIKYRMMYYIDKVELYVDDKLFENIPY
;
A
#
# COMPACT_ATOMS: atom_id res chain seq x y z
N MET A 1 -16.03 -19.63 42.14
CA MET A 1 -16.91 -19.38 40.99
C MET A 1 -16.44 -20.26 39.82
N LYS A 2 -17.10 -21.39 39.54
CA LYS A 2 -16.71 -22.31 38.45
C LYS A 2 -17.33 -21.80 37.14
N ILE A 3 -16.50 -21.25 36.26
CA ILE A 3 -16.92 -20.88 34.90
C ILE A 3 -17.21 -22.19 34.14
N ASN A 4 -18.45 -22.36 33.68
CA ASN A 4 -18.89 -23.53 32.94
C ASN A 4 -18.14 -23.63 31.60
N LYS A 5 -17.40 -24.74 31.39
CA LYS A 5 -16.63 -24.99 30.15
C LYS A 5 -17.48 -24.97 28.87
N THR A 6 -18.79 -25.22 28.98
CA THR A 6 -19.75 -25.19 27.87
C THR A 6 -20.08 -23.76 27.41
N LEU A 7 -20.12 -22.76 28.32
CA LEU A 7 -20.32 -21.36 27.95
C LEU A 7 -19.12 -20.80 27.18
N PHE A 8 -17.90 -21.20 27.57
CA PHE A 8 -16.67 -20.81 26.89
C PHE A 8 -16.59 -21.41 25.46
N SER A 9 -17.01 -22.66 25.29
CA SER A 9 -17.07 -23.31 23.98
C SER A 9 -18.13 -22.70 23.05
N LEU A 10 -19.24 -22.19 23.59
CA LEU A 10 -20.30 -21.54 22.80
C LEU A 10 -19.87 -20.14 22.33
N PHE A 11 -19.15 -19.39 23.17
CA PHE A 11 -18.57 -18.09 22.81
C PHE A 11 -17.46 -18.25 21.77
N LEU A 12 -16.60 -19.28 21.90
CA LEU A 12 -15.60 -19.62 20.90
C LEU A 12 -16.24 -20.00 19.56
N PHE A 13 -17.38 -20.70 19.57
CA PHE A 13 -18.10 -21.10 18.37
C PHE A 13 -18.80 -19.91 17.66
N ILE A 14 -19.38 -18.97 18.42
CA ILE A 14 -19.96 -17.72 17.89
C ILE A 14 -18.86 -16.79 17.35
N PHE A 15 -17.71 -16.72 18.01
CA PHE A 15 -16.55 -15.97 17.55
C PHE A 15 -15.92 -16.57 16.27
N LEU A 16 -15.97 -17.90 16.12
CA LEU A 16 -15.52 -18.61 14.91
C LEU A 16 -16.50 -18.45 13.73
N LEU A 17 -17.80 -18.31 13.99
CA LEU A 17 -18.82 -18.06 12.96
C LEU A 17 -18.76 -16.64 12.41
N SER A 18 -18.50 -15.62 13.25
CA SER A 18 -18.33 -14.24 12.81
C SER A 18 -17.01 -14.01 12.06
N HIS A 19 -15.90 -14.62 12.50
CA HIS A 19 -14.61 -14.53 11.80
C HIS A 19 -14.66 -15.07 10.35
N ARG A 20 -15.44 -16.12 10.09
CA ARG A 20 -15.57 -16.69 8.73
C ARG A 20 -16.33 -15.77 7.77
N GLY A 21 -17.39 -15.10 8.24
CA GLY A 21 -18.12 -14.10 7.45
C GLY A 21 -17.23 -12.92 7.10
N PHE A 22 -16.59 -12.30 8.09
CA PHE A 22 -15.71 -11.15 7.88
C PHE A 22 -14.53 -11.45 6.94
N ALA A 23 -13.90 -12.62 7.07
CA ALA A 23 -12.79 -13.00 6.19
C ALA A 23 -13.22 -13.24 4.73
N GLN A 24 -14.46 -13.70 4.54
CA GLN A 24 -15.03 -13.89 3.21
C GLN A 24 -15.41 -12.53 2.58
N ASP A 25 -16.02 -11.63 3.35
CA ASP A 25 -16.44 -10.31 2.89
C ASP A 25 -15.24 -9.43 2.51
N VAL A 26 -14.21 -9.38 3.35
CA VAL A 26 -12.99 -8.59 3.06
C VAL A 26 -12.25 -9.08 1.82
N LYS A 27 -12.20 -10.40 1.61
CA LYS A 27 -11.62 -11.00 0.40
C LYS A 27 -12.44 -10.64 -0.84
N GLN A 28 -13.77 -10.58 -0.72
CA GLN A 28 -14.65 -10.19 -1.82
C GLN A 28 -14.43 -8.74 -2.22
N LEU A 29 -14.37 -7.81 -1.26
CA LEU A 29 -14.07 -6.40 -1.52
C LEU A 29 -12.72 -6.24 -2.20
N TYR A 30 -11.68 -6.90 -1.68
CA TYR A 30 -10.35 -6.84 -2.29
C TYR A 30 -10.34 -7.41 -3.73
N SER A 31 -11.02 -8.53 -3.94
CA SER A 31 -11.10 -9.15 -5.27
C SER A 31 -11.95 -8.30 -6.24
N ALA A 32 -12.97 -7.61 -5.75
CA ALA A 32 -13.77 -6.69 -6.55
C ALA A 32 -12.93 -5.48 -6.98
N ALA A 33 -12.14 -4.91 -6.08
CA ALA A 33 -11.23 -3.81 -6.41
C ALA A 33 -10.29 -4.19 -7.56
N ILE A 34 -9.66 -5.37 -7.50
CA ILE A 34 -8.78 -5.86 -8.56
C ILE A 34 -9.54 -6.03 -9.88
N ARG A 35 -10.71 -6.69 -9.89
CA ARG A 35 -11.49 -6.90 -11.12
C ARG A 35 -11.93 -5.59 -11.77
N GLU A 36 -12.35 -4.62 -10.97
CA GLU A 36 -12.74 -3.30 -11.48
C GLU A 36 -11.55 -2.58 -12.08
N ALA A 37 -10.39 -2.61 -11.42
CA ALA A 37 -9.16 -2.05 -11.94
C ALA A 37 -8.71 -2.73 -13.26
N GLU A 38 -8.78 -4.06 -13.34
CA GLU A 38 -8.52 -4.83 -14.56
C GLU A 38 -9.48 -4.47 -15.70
N SER A 39 -10.72 -4.12 -15.36
CA SER A 39 -11.73 -3.63 -16.31
C SER A 39 -11.54 -2.16 -16.70
N GLY A 40 -10.53 -1.49 -16.13
CA GLY A 40 -10.23 -0.07 -16.36
C GLY A 40 -10.94 0.90 -15.42
N ASN A 41 -11.83 0.40 -14.56
CA ASN A 41 -12.69 1.19 -13.68
C ASN A 41 -12.00 1.50 -12.35
N LYS A 42 -11.00 2.38 -12.37
CA LYS A 42 -10.23 2.72 -11.16
C LYS A 42 -11.06 3.41 -10.08
N ASP A 43 -12.11 4.15 -10.44
CA ASP A 43 -13.04 4.78 -9.49
C ASP A 43 -13.76 3.72 -8.63
N PHE A 44 -14.28 2.65 -9.24
CA PHE A 44 -14.93 1.57 -8.51
C PHE A 44 -13.92 0.75 -7.70
N ALA A 45 -12.71 0.54 -8.23
CA ALA A 45 -11.64 -0.10 -7.47
C ALA A 45 -11.28 0.69 -6.20
N PHE A 46 -11.20 2.01 -6.30
CA PHE A 46 -11.02 2.92 -5.19
C PHE A 46 -12.16 2.83 -4.17
N MET A 47 -13.42 2.80 -4.62
CA MET A 47 -14.58 2.65 -3.73
C MET A 47 -14.50 1.37 -2.90
N HIS A 48 -14.18 0.23 -3.53
CA HIS A 48 -14.01 -1.04 -2.83
C HIS A 48 -12.83 -1.03 -1.84
N CYS A 49 -11.72 -0.36 -2.19
CA CYS A 49 -10.59 -0.20 -1.27
C CYS A 49 -10.95 0.66 -0.06
N ARG A 50 -11.73 1.74 -0.25
CA ARG A 50 -12.23 2.56 0.85
C ARG A 50 -13.15 1.78 1.77
N GLU A 51 -14.14 1.08 1.21
CA GLU A 51 -15.06 0.24 1.99
C GLU A 51 -14.30 -0.85 2.77
N LEU A 52 -13.27 -1.45 2.16
CA LEU A 52 -12.40 -2.41 2.82
C LEU A 52 -11.71 -1.80 4.03
N LEU A 53 -11.09 -0.62 3.87
CA LEU A 53 -10.33 0.02 4.94
C LEU A 53 -11.24 0.53 6.08
N GLU A 54 -12.43 1.04 5.74
CA GLU A 54 -13.42 1.51 6.71
C GLU A 54 -13.97 0.38 7.58
N ASN A 55 -14.31 -0.76 6.97
CA ASN A 55 -14.95 -1.87 7.66
C ASN A 55 -13.95 -2.89 8.23
N TYR A 56 -12.75 -2.98 7.65
CA TYR A 56 -11.76 -4.01 7.95
C TYR A 56 -10.32 -3.47 8.04
N PRO A 57 -10.04 -2.44 8.86
CA PRO A 57 -8.73 -1.79 8.94
C PRO A 57 -7.59 -2.71 9.44
N GLY A 58 -7.93 -3.79 10.17
CA GLY A 58 -6.95 -4.78 10.63
C GLY A 58 -6.74 -5.96 9.67
N SER A 59 -7.33 -5.94 8.48
CA SER A 59 -7.24 -7.06 7.55
C SER A 59 -5.87 -7.15 6.89
N LYS A 60 -5.52 -8.35 6.41
CA LYS A 60 -4.29 -8.56 5.62
C LYS A 60 -4.24 -7.75 4.32
N TYR A 61 -5.36 -7.18 3.89
CA TYR A 61 -5.50 -6.37 2.68
C TYR A 61 -5.50 -4.87 2.98
N ALA A 62 -5.50 -4.48 4.25
CA ALA A 62 -5.64 -3.08 4.66
C ALA A 62 -4.52 -2.20 4.09
N SER A 63 -3.26 -2.64 4.18
CA SER A 63 -2.16 -1.86 3.61
C SER A 63 -2.26 -1.73 2.08
N ASP A 64 -2.62 -2.79 1.36
CA ASP A 64 -2.79 -2.71 -0.10
C ASP A 64 -3.92 -1.72 -0.48
N ALA A 65 -5.05 -1.76 0.25
CA ALA A 65 -6.16 -0.84 0.05
C ALA A 65 -5.79 0.62 0.40
N ALA A 66 -5.08 0.84 1.51
CA ALA A 66 -4.59 2.15 1.90
C ALA A 66 -3.64 2.74 0.85
N PHE A 67 -2.76 1.93 0.28
CA PHE A 67 -1.91 2.38 -0.81
C PHE A 67 -2.74 2.71 -2.07
N ALA A 68 -3.68 1.85 -2.47
CA ALA A 68 -4.56 2.10 -3.61
C ALA A 68 -5.34 3.42 -3.48
N ILE A 69 -5.77 3.78 -2.27
CA ILE A 69 -6.46 5.05 -2.00
C ILE A 69 -5.53 6.25 -2.27
N GLY A 70 -4.31 6.24 -1.72
CA GLY A 70 -3.34 7.30 -1.96
C GLY A 70 -2.89 7.39 -3.42
N GLU A 71 -2.67 6.24 -4.06
CA GLU A 71 -2.35 6.10 -5.48
C GLU A 71 -3.46 6.68 -6.36
N TYR A 72 -4.73 6.36 -6.05
CA TYR A 72 -5.89 6.89 -6.76
C TYR A 72 -5.96 8.42 -6.70
N TYR A 73 -5.80 9.00 -5.51
CA TYR A 73 -5.78 10.47 -5.36
C TYR A 73 -4.64 11.10 -6.17
N PHE A 74 -3.48 10.45 -6.21
CA PHE A 74 -2.37 10.95 -6.98
C PHE A 74 -2.64 10.94 -8.49
N ILE A 75 -3.13 9.82 -9.05
CA ILE A 75 -3.37 9.71 -10.50
C ILE A 75 -4.54 10.57 -10.98
N THR A 76 -5.46 10.92 -10.07
CA THR A 76 -6.54 11.88 -10.30
C THR A 76 -6.11 13.33 -10.03
N ALA A 77 -4.81 13.56 -9.81
CA ALA A 77 -4.19 14.86 -9.54
C ALA A 77 -4.69 15.58 -8.27
N ASN A 78 -5.35 14.87 -7.36
CA ASN A 78 -5.67 15.37 -6.03
C ASN A 78 -4.47 15.16 -5.10
N TYR A 79 -3.41 15.95 -5.32
CA TYR A 79 -2.13 15.78 -4.63
C TYR A 79 -2.18 16.06 -3.12
N GLU A 80 -3.11 16.90 -2.67
CA GLU A 80 -3.30 17.16 -1.24
C GLU A 80 -3.85 15.92 -0.53
N SER A 81 -4.95 15.35 -1.02
CA SER A 81 -5.49 14.09 -0.48
C SER A 81 -4.52 12.92 -0.66
N ALA A 82 -3.76 12.89 -1.75
CA ALA A 82 -2.70 11.90 -1.94
C ALA A 82 -1.63 12.01 -0.86
N ALA A 83 -1.14 13.22 -0.58
CA ALA A 83 -0.12 13.46 0.43
C ALA A 83 -0.60 13.04 1.83
N GLU A 84 -1.85 13.37 2.17
CA GLU A 84 -2.45 12.98 3.44
C GLU A 84 -2.56 11.45 3.55
N ALA A 85 -3.22 10.79 2.57
CA ALA A 85 -3.44 9.35 2.59
C ALA A 85 -2.12 8.55 2.62
N LEU A 86 -1.14 8.95 1.81
CA LEU A 86 0.16 8.29 1.75
C LEU A 86 1.00 8.56 3.00
N SER A 87 0.87 9.73 3.63
CA SER A 87 1.55 9.99 4.91
C SER A 87 0.97 9.14 6.04
N ASN A 88 -0.36 8.99 6.07
CA ASN A 88 -1.03 8.09 7.02
C ASN A 88 -0.59 6.64 6.83
N PHE A 89 -0.44 6.19 5.58
CA PHE A 89 0.08 4.86 5.28
C PHE A 89 1.44 4.60 5.95
N ILE A 90 2.38 5.55 5.89
CA ILE A 90 3.73 5.35 6.47
C ILE A 90 3.64 5.08 7.98
N ASN A 91 2.70 5.73 8.66
CA ASN A 91 2.52 5.58 10.10
C ASN A 91 1.79 4.28 10.45
N GLU A 92 0.78 3.90 9.67
CA GLU A 92 -0.06 2.73 9.94
C GLU A 92 0.55 1.40 9.44
N TYR A 93 1.30 1.44 8.34
CA TYR A 93 1.82 0.25 7.65
C TYR A 93 3.33 0.35 7.34
N PRO A 94 4.19 0.65 8.35
CA PRO A 94 5.63 0.86 8.12
C PRO A 94 6.37 -0.38 7.60
N ASP A 95 5.83 -1.58 7.80
CA ASP A 95 6.45 -2.83 7.34
C ASP A 95 5.81 -3.39 6.06
N SER A 96 4.89 -2.64 5.43
CA SER A 96 4.22 -3.10 4.21
C SER A 96 5.15 -3.13 3.01
N LYS A 97 4.95 -4.11 2.13
CA LYS A 97 5.64 -4.21 0.84
C LYS A 97 5.37 -3.00 -0.07
N GLY A 98 4.28 -2.28 0.16
CA GLY A 98 3.92 -1.05 -0.55
C GLY A 98 4.76 0.17 -0.15
N LEU A 99 5.42 0.15 1.02
CA LEU A 99 6.10 1.33 1.58
C LEU A 99 7.10 1.99 0.62
N PRO A 100 7.99 1.26 -0.09
CA PRO A 100 8.92 1.91 -1.01
C PRO A 100 8.19 2.71 -2.10
N PHE A 101 7.05 2.21 -2.58
CA PHE A 101 6.26 2.83 -3.65
C PHE A 101 5.42 4.00 -3.12
N VAL A 102 4.91 3.91 -1.90
CA VAL A 102 4.25 5.02 -1.20
C VAL A 102 5.19 6.22 -1.07
N LEU A 103 6.44 5.99 -0.65
CA LEU A 103 7.45 7.04 -0.55
C LEU A 103 7.77 7.68 -1.91
N MET A 104 7.67 6.93 -3.02
CA MET A 104 7.84 7.46 -4.37
C MET A 104 6.74 8.45 -4.73
N TYR A 105 5.48 8.10 -4.49
CA TYR A 105 4.36 9.00 -4.75
C TYR A 105 4.44 10.25 -3.88
N LEU A 106 4.78 10.08 -2.59
CA LEU A 106 5.01 11.20 -1.70
C LEU A 106 6.15 12.09 -2.14
N LEU A 107 7.22 11.55 -2.75
CA LEU A 107 8.31 12.35 -3.32
C LEU A 107 7.84 13.24 -4.48
N LYS A 108 6.91 12.76 -5.30
CA LYS A 108 6.40 13.54 -6.45
C LYS A 108 5.60 14.78 -6.01
N VAL A 109 4.87 14.70 -4.90
CA VAL A 109 4.05 15.83 -4.42
C VAL A 109 4.89 17.11 -4.16
N PRO A 110 5.94 17.12 -3.33
CA PRO A 110 6.78 18.29 -3.13
C PRO A 110 7.58 18.68 -4.37
N GLN A 111 7.89 17.77 -5.30
CA GLN A 111 8.47 18.15 -6.59
C GLN A 111 7.50 19.01 -7.41
N ILE A 112 6.21 18.67 -7.42
CA ILE A 112 5.15 19.46 -8.07
C ILE A 112 5.04 20.85 -7.43
N TYR A 113 5.07 20.92 -6.10
CA TYR A 113 4.99 22.18 -5.35
C TYR A 113 6.35 22.89 -5.18
N LYS A 114 7.43 22.39 -5.78
CA LYS A 114 8.81 22.92 -5.69
C LYS A 114 9.31 23.12 -4.26
N ASN A 115 8.98 22.20 -3.36
CA ASN A 115 9.50 22.16 -2.00
C ASN A 115 10.78 21.33 -1.94
N GLU A 116 11.93 21.99 -2.12
CA GLU A 116 13.25 21.34 -2.19
C GLU A 116 13.61 20.64 -0.88
N SER A 117 13.35 21.27 0.27
CA SER A 117 13.68 20.72 1.59
C SER A 117 12.99 19.37 1.84
N LEU A 118 11.68 19.30 1.57
CA LEU A 118 10.93 18.05 1.72
C LEU A 118 11.31 17.01 0.66
N THR A 119 11.62 17.45 -0.56
CA THR A 119 12.09 16.57 -1.64
C THR A 119 13.37 15.85 -1.25
N GLU A 120 14.38 16.59 -0.76
CA GLU A 120 15.66 16.00 -0.35
C GLU A 120 15.50 15.10 0.88
N LYS A 121 14.63 15.47 1.82
CA LYS A 121 14.29 14.59 2.96
C LYS A 121 13.73 13.25 2.49
N LEU A 122 12.78 13.24 1.57
CA LEU A 122 12.16 12.02 1.05
C LEU A 122 13.14 11.18 0.23
N LYS A 123 13.95 11.79 -0.65
CA LYS A 123 15.03 11.09 -1.37
C LYS A 123 15.95 10.33 -0.40
N ASN A 124 16.38 10.98 0.67
CA ASN A 124 17.23 10.36 1.68
C ASN A 124 16.55 9.18 2.38
N GLN A 125 15.25 9.28 2.68
CA GLN A 125 14.48 8.16 3.22
C GLN A 125 14.45 6.98 2.25
N ILE A 126 14.20 7.23 0.96
CA ILE A 126 14.17 6.19 -0.08
C ILE A 126 15.53 5.50 -0.20
N ILE A 127 16.61 6.28 -0.25
CA ILE A 127 17.98 5.76 -0.33
C ILE A 127 18.28 4.87 0.88
N SER A 128 17.78 5.23 2.07
CA SER A 128 17.98 4.44 3.28
C SER A 128 17.32 3.04 3.22
N LEU A 129 16.24 2.88 2.43
CA LEU A 129 15.59 1.58 2.21
C LEU A 129 16.51 0.56 1.52
N LYS A 130 17.53 1.01 0.79
CA LYS A 130 18.54 0.11 0.19
C LYS A 130 19.14 -0.86 1.20
N ARG A 131 19.30 -0.42 2.46
CA ARG A 131 19.84 -1.29 3.53
C ARG A 131 18.94 -2.48 3.82
N LEU A 132 17.62 -2.33 3.68
CA LEU A 132 16.67 -3.44 3.79
C LEU A 132 16.83 -4.42 2.62
N SER A 133 17.08 -3.90 1.41
CA SER A 133 17.25 -4.75 0.21
C SER A 133 18.47 -5.64 0.23
N LEU A 134 19.58 -5.17 0.79
CA LEU A 134 20.81 -5.94 0.89
C LEU A 134 20.73 -7.08 1.92
N LEU A 135 19.73 -7.08 2.81
CA LEU A 135 19.48 -8.16 3.77
C LEU A 135 18.73 -9.34 3.15
N PHE A 136 18.05 -9.15 2.01
CA PHE A 136 17.34 -10.21 1.28
C PHE A 136 18.21 -10.63 0.07
N GLN A 137 18.91 -11.76 0.21
CA GLN A 137 20.08 -12.20 -0.60
C GLN A 137 19.88 -12.50 -2.10
N GLU A 138 18.90 -11.96 -2.81
CA GLU A 138 18.85 -12.07 -4.28
C GLU A 138 18.75 -10.70 -4.96
N SER A 139 19.75 -10.43 -5.79
CA SER A 139 20.07 -9.19 -6.51
C SER A 139 19.08 -8.79 -7.62
N LYS A 140 17.78 -8.93 -7.40
CA LYS A 140 16.75 -8.56 -8.38
C LYS A 140 15.71 -7.67 -7.70
N GLY A 141 15.49 -6.49 -8.26
CA GLY A 141 14.69 -5.42 -7.66
C GLY A 141 13.29 -5.82 -7.19
N TYR A 142 12.67 -4.95 -6.39
CA TYR A 142 11.35 -5.18 -5.83
C TYR A 142 10.28 -5.06 -6.88
N ALA A 143 9.38 -6.03 -6.97
CA ALA A 143 8.17 -5.95 -7.77
C ALA A 143 6.94 -5.87 -6.88
N TYR A 144 5.99 -5.03 -7.24
CA TYR A 144 4.70 -4.89 -6.57
C TYR A 144 3.61 -4.60 -7.60
N THR A 145 2.38 -5.03 -7.34
CA THR A 145 1.22 -4.67 -8.15
C THR A 145 0.16 -4.17 -7.20
N SER A 146 -0.26 -2.91 -7.38
CA SER A 146 -1.28 -2.32 -6.53
C SER A 146 -2.66 -2.89 -6.87
N PRO A 147 -3.65 -2.72 -5.96
CA PRO A 147 -5.05 -3.05 -6.27
C PRO A 147 -5.62 -2.30 -7.47
N LEU A 148 -5.03 -1.16 -7.88
CA LEU A 148 -5.41 -0.45 -9.11
C LEU A 148 -4.78 -1.05 -10.38
N GLY A 149 -4.11 -2.19 -10.27
CA GLY A 149 -3.51 -2.93 -11.39
C GLY A 149 -2.20 -2.34 -11.89
N ILE A 150 -1.63 -1.35 -11.20
CA ILE A 150 -0.40 -0.67 -11.60
C ILE A 150 0.80 -1.50 -11.14
N LYS A 151 1.72 -1.77 -12.07
CA LYS A 151 2.91 -2.60 -11.81
C LYS A 151 4.12 -1.73 -11.49
N TYR A 152 4.79 -2.07 -10.40
CA TYR A 152 5.97 -1.37 -9.93
C TYR A 152 7.21 -2.26 -9.99
N ARG A 153 8.34 -1.66 -10.36
CA ARG A 153 9.67 -2.25 -10.16
C ARG A 153 10.63 -1.22 -9.58
N MET A 154 11.28 -1.55 -8.47
CA MET A 154 12.34 -0.74 -7.88
C MET A 154 13.69 -1.45 -8.00
N MET A 155 14.63 -0.81 -8.68
CA MET A 155 15.97 -1.33 -8.94
C MET A 155 17.01 -0.50 -8.19
N TYR A 156 17.85 -1.17 -7.40
CA TYR A 156 18.96 -0.54 -6.70
C TYR A 156 20.26 -0.78 -7.47
N TYR A 157 20.91 0.30 -7.88
CA TYR A 157 22.23 0.27 -8.50
C TYR A 157 23.30 0.72 -7.49
N ILE A 158 24.55 0.79 -7.94
CA ILE A 158 25.68 1.26 -7.12
C ILE A 158 25.56 2.78 -6.88
N ASP A 159 25.10 3.51 -7.88
CA ASP A 159 25.11 4.98 -8.01
C ASP A 159 23.71 5.62 -7.99
N LYS A 160 22.64 4.84 -8.11
CA LYS A 160 21.25 5.33 -8.11
C LYS A 160 20.21 4.31 -7.67
N VAL A 161 18.98 4.78 -7.50
CA VAL A 161 17.74 4.00 -7.44
C VAL A 161 16.89 4.36 -8.66
N GLU A 162 16.35 3.37 -9.35
CA GLU A 162 15.36 3.58 -10.41
C GLU A 162 14.03 2.93 -10.04
N LEU A 163 12.94 3.68 -10.25
CA LEU A 163 11.59 3.18 -10.15
C LEU A 163 10.96 3.11 -11.55
N TYR A 164 10.33 1.98 -11.82
CA TYR A 164 9.50 1.76 -12.99
C TYR A 164 8.04 1.59 -12.61
N VAL A 165 7.16 2.22 -13.37
CA VAL A 165 5.70 2.10 -13.30
C VAL A 165 5.22 1.65 -14.67
N ASP A 166 4.53 0.50 -14.73
CA ASP A 166 4.12 -0.16 -15.98
C ASP A 166 5.26 -0.22 -17.01
N ASP A 167 6.43 -0.67 -16.54
CA ASP A 167 7.68 -0.83 -17.30
C ASP A 167 8.31 0.47 -17.85
N LYS A 168 7.75 1.63 -17.49
CA LYS A 168 8.30 2.95 -17.84
C LYS A 168 9.06 3.53 -16.66
N LEU A 169 10.22 4.15 -16.92
CA LEU A 169 10.97 4.87 -15.89
C LEU A 169 10.11 6.01 -15.33
N PHE A 170 9.83 5.95 -14.03
CA PHE A 170 9.00 6.91 -13.30
C PHE A 170 9.85 7.89 -12.48
N GLU A 171 10.91 7.39 -11.86
CA GLU A 171 11.82 8.21 -11.05
C GLU A 171 13.24 7.65 -11.06
N ASN A 172 14.22 8.55 -11.06
CA ASN A 172 15.64 8.23 -10.96
C ASN A 172 16.25 9.09 -9.85
N ILE A 173 16.80 8.42 -8.83
CA ILE A 173 17.36 9.08 -7.65
C ILE A 173 18.85 8.72 -7.56
N PRO A 174 19.77 9.62 -7.91
CA PRO A 174 21.20 9.41 -7.72
C PRO A 174 21.57 9.44 -6.23
N TYR A 175 22.65 8.73 -5.86
CA TYR A 175 23.27 8.82 -4.54
C TYR A 175 24.31 9.95 -4.46
#